data_AF-A0A3C0GJD6-F1
#
_entry.id   AF-A0A3C0GJD6-F1
#
_cell.length_a   1.000
_cell.length_b   1.000
_cell.length_c   1.000
_cell.angle_alpha   90.00
_cell.angle_beta   90.00
_cell.angle_gamma   90.00
#
_symmetry.space_group_name_H-M   'P 1'
#
loop_
_entity.id
_entity.type
_entity.pdbx_description
1 polymer ?
#
loop_
_entity_poly.entity_id
_entity_poly.type
_entity_poly.pdbx_seq_one_letter_code
_entity_poly.pdbx_strand_id
1 'polypeptide(L)' 'MKNLVKFTTVVAFMFATVAGMAREPKLNLLSAGKAKSVVLTMDASSNGVQVKLMDSDLNVIYSEKMTQGHFSKKLNLKD' A
#
# COMPACT_ATOMS: atom_id res chain seq x y z
N MET A 1 14.99 14.64 -39.41
CA MET A 1 14.68 14.44 -37.98
C MET A 1 13.20 14.05 -37.79
N LYS A 2 12.77 12.84 -38.18
CA LYS A 2 11.34 12.46 -38.05
C LYS A 2 11.12 11.12 -37.38
N ASN A 3 11.95 10.11 -37.58
CA ASN A 3 11.65 8.76 -37.04
C ASN A 3 12.35 8.48 -35.70
N LEU A 4 13.57 8.96 -35.51
CA LEU A 4 14.32 8.72 -34.27
C LEU A 4 13.66 9.39 -33.05
N VAL A 5 13.24 10.65 -33.20
CA VAL A 5 12.54 11.41 -32.15
C VAL A 5 11.19 10.79 -31.81
N LYS A 6 10.45 10.30 -32.81
CA LYS A 6 9.16 9.63 -32.58
C LYS A 6 9.33 8.35 -31.77
N PHE A 7 10.33 7.53 -32.09
CA PHE A 7 10.61 6.30 -31.35
C PHE A 7 11.00 6.56 -29.91
N THR A 8 11.88 7.52 -29.66
CA THR A 8 12.30 7.87 -28.29
C THR A 8 11.14 8.45 -27.48
N THR A 9 10.25 9.24 -28.09
CA THR A 9 9.05 9.75 -27.41
C THR A 9 8.07 8.65 -27.03
N VAL A 10 7.82 7.67 -27.91
CA VAL A 10 6.91 6.54 -27.62
C VAL A 10 7.45 5.68 -26.49
N VAL A 11 8.76 5.37 -26.52
CA VAL A 11 9.42 4.58 -25.48
C VAL A 11 9.42 5.34 -24.14
N ALA A 12 9.76 6.63 -24.13
CA ALA A 12 9.73 7.45 -22.93
C ALA A 12 8.30 7.54 -22.31
N PHE A 13 7.28 7.64 -23.16
CA PHE A 13 5.89 7.67 -22.72
C PHE A 13 5.46 6.34 -22.08
N MET A 14 5.82 5.20 -22.68
CA MET A 14 5.58 3.88 -22.08
C MET A 14 6.20 3.77 -20.68
N PHE A 15 7.46 4.17 -20.50
CA PHE A 15 8.11 4.12 -19.18
C PHE A 15 7.46 5.05 -18.15
N ALA A 16 7.03 6.25 -18.55
CA ALA A 16 6.34 7.19 -17.67
C ALA A 16 5.01 6.61 -17.15
N THR A 17 4.25 5.90 -18.00
CA THR A 17 2.99 5.27 -17.58
C THR A 17 3.19 4.12 -16.59
N VAL A 18 4.26 3.33 -16.72
CA VAL A 18 4.55 2.21 -15.81
C VAL A 18 5.02 2.72 -14.45
N ALA A 19 5.87 3.76 -14.43
CA ALA A 19 6.35 4.36 -13.18
C ALA A 19 5.24 5.06 -12.37
N GLY A 20 4.21 5.60 -13.04
CA GLY A 20 3.07 6.25 -12.39
C GLY A 20 2.00 5.31 -11.83
N MET A 21 2.03 4.02 -12.19
CA MET A 21 1.00 3.03 -11.84
C MET A 21 1.35 2.20 -10.59
N ALA A 22 2.24 2.69 -9.72
CA ALA A 22 2.44 2.10 -8.40
C ALA A 22 1.21 2.36 -7.52
N ARG A 23 0.17 1.52 -7.67
CA ARG A 23 -0.99 1.53 -6.79
C ARG A 23 -0.54 1.13 -5.39
N GLU A 24 -0.64 2.06 -4.43
CA GLU A 24 -0.55 1.72 -3.02
C GLU A 24 -1.59 0.63 -2.70
N PRO A 25 -1.20 -0.51 -2.12
CA PRO A 25 -2.13 -1.56 -1.77
C PRO A 25 -3.08 -1.04 -0.68
N LYS A 26 -4.30 -0.68 -1.07
CA LYS A 26 -5.37 -0.33 -0.13
C LYS A 26 -6.01 -1.62 0.39
N LEU A 27 -5.72 -1.96 1.64
CA LEU A 27 -6.34 -3.10 2.33
C LEU A 27 -7.69 -2.66 2.89
N ASN A 28 -8.78 -3.01 2.20
CA ASN A 28 -10.14 -2.82 2.70
C ASN A 28 -10.52 -4.03 3.57
N LEU A 29 -10.52 -3.85 4.89
CA LEU A 29 -10.92 -4.89 5.84
C LEU A 29 -12.45 -4.98 5.89
N LEU A 30 -13.03 -5.93 5.16
CA LEU A 30 -14.45 -6.31 5.29
C LEU A 30 -14.56 -7.35 6.42
N SER A 31 -15.13 -6.98 7.57
CA SER A 31 -15.36 -7.93 8.66
C SER A 31 -16.50 -8.89 8.30
N ALA A 32 -16.15 -10.09 7.85
CA ALA A 32 -17.12 -11.18 7.70
C ALA A 32 -17.48 -11.73 9.10
N GLY A 33 -18.48 -11.13 9.76
CA GLY A 33 -19.00 -11.57 11.06
C GLY A 33 -18.36 -10.91 12.29
N LYS A 34 -18.51 -11.54 13.47
CA LYS A 34 -17.94 -11.08 14.77
C LYS A 34 -16.45 -11.44 14.87
N ALA A 35 -15.60 -10.77 14.11
CA ALA A 35 -14.16 -10.98 14.21
C ALA A 35 -13.60 -10.29 15.48
N LYS A 36 -13.19 -11.08 16.48
CA LYS A 36 -12.59 -10.57 17.73
C LYS A 36 -11.16 -10.07 17.58
N SER A 37 -10.52 -10.35 16.44
CA SER A 37 -9.16 -9.90 16.17
C SER A 37 -8.86 -9.81 14.69
N VAL A 38 -8.02 -8.85 14.31
CA VAL A 38 -7.46 -8.69 12.96
C VAL A 38 -5.97 -8.98 13.04
N VAL A 39 -5.47 -9.85 12.15
CA VAL A 39 -4.03 -10.09 11.98
C VAL A 39 -3.61 -9.45 10.66
N LEU A 40 -2.71 -8.47 10.73
CA LEU A 40 -2.09 -7.85 9.56
C LEU A 40 -0.70 -8.43 9.39
N THR A 41 -0.46 -9.05 8.23
CA THR A 41 0.81 -9.66 7.87
C THR A 41 1.26 -9.14 6.51
N MET A 42 2.41 -8.48 6.44
CA MET A 42 2.92 -7.83 5.23
C MET A 42 4.44 -7.93 5.18
N ASP A 43 5.00 -8.26 4.02
CA ASP A 43 6.44 -8.15 3.79
C ASP A 43 6.81 -6.70 3.46
N ALA A 44 7.80 -6.13 4.17
CA ALA A 44 8.24 -4.79 3.88
C ALA A 44 9.06 -4.77 2.58
N SER A 45 8.53 -4.09 1.56
CA SER A 45 9.27 -3.78 0.34
C SER A 45 10.46 -2.83 0.62
N SER A 46 11.28 -2.53 -0.38
CA SER A 46 12.42 -1.60 -0.27
C SER A 46 12.04 -0.21 0.26
N ASN A 47 10.78 0.18 0.13
CA ASN A 47 10.27 1.48 0.59
C ASN A 47 9.67 1.45 2.01
N GLY A 48 9.72 0.29 2.68
CA GLY A 48 9.08 0.05 3.97
C GLY A 48 7.56 -0.13 3.86
N VAL A 49 6.93 -0.32 5.02
CA VAL A 49 5.48 -0.45 5.20
C VAL A 49 5.02 0.54 6.26
N GLN A 50 3.94 1.25 5.98
CA GLN A 50 3.23 2.07 6.96
C GLN A 50 1.83 1.49 7.14
N VAL A 51 1.50 1.13 8.38
CA VAL A 51 0.16 0.68 8.76
C VAL A 51 -0.50 1.79 9.56
N LYS A 52 -1.67 2.24 9.10
CA LYS A 52 -2.55 3.15 9.83
C LYS A 52 -3.91 2.50 10.00
N LEU A 53 -4.44 2.54 11.22
CA LEU A 53 -5.86 2.29 11.45
C LEU A 53 -6.54 3.61 11.75
N MET A 54 -7.71 3.78 11.13
CA MET A 54 -8.51 4.98 11.23
C MET A 54 -9.93 4.59 11.64
N ASP A 55 -10.60 5.46 12.40
CA ASP A 55 -12.02 5.32 12.69
C ASP A 55 -12.89 5.76 11.49
N SER A 56 -14.22 5.72 11.66
CA SER A 56 -15.18 6.13 10.63
C SER A 56 -15.08 7.61 10.25
N ASP A 57 -14.57 8.45 11.15
CA ASP A 57 -14.40 9.89 10.96
C ASP A 57 -13.00 10.23 10.43
N LEU A 58 -12.23 9.22 10.01
CA LEU A 58 -10.87 9.34 9.49
C LEU A 58 -9.85 9.84 10.54
N ASN A 59 -10.11 9.67 11.83
CA ASN A 59 -9.10 9.92 12.86
C ASN A 59 -8.15 8.73 12.96
N VAL A 60 -6.83 8.99 13.01
CA VAL A 60 -5.82 7.94 13.15
C VAL A 60 -5.78 7.47 14.61
N ILE A 61 -6.19 6.22 14.83
CA ILE A 61 -6.19 5.57 16.17
C ILE A 61 -4.96 4.70 16.39
N TYR A 62 -4.23 4.37 15.32
CA TYR A 62 -2.98 3.62 15.37
C TYR A 62 -2.13 3.92 14.15
N SER A 63 -0.82 4.08 14.34
CA SER A 63 0.14 4.24 13.24
C SER A 63 1.47 3.59 13.59
N GLU A 64 1.96 2.71 12.71
CA GLU A 64 3.27 2.09 12.83
C GLU A 64 3.97 2.11 11.47
N LYS A 65 5.29 2.34 11.49
CA LYS A 65 6.13 2.34 10.29
C LYS A 65 7.27 1.37 10.49
N MET A 66 7.51 0.54 9.48
CA MET A 66 8.61 -0.41 9.45
C MET A 66 9.40 -0.23 8.15
N THR A 67 10.72 -0.15 8.24
CA THR A 67 11.59 0.12 7.08
C THR A 67 12.07 -1.16 6.40
N GLN A 68 12.29 -2.25 7.14
CA GLN A 68 12.77 -3.54 6.62
C GLN A 68 12.26 -4.70 7.48
N GLY A 69 12.07 -5.88 6.87
CA GLY A 69 11.70 -7.14 7.55
C GLY A 69 10.25 -7.58 7.31
N HIS A 70 9.74 -8.46 8.17
CA HIS A 70 8.37 -8.98 8.10
C HIS A 70 7.48 -8.29 9.15
N PHE A 71 6.43 -7.61 8.71
CA PHE A 71 5.47 -6.96 9.59
C PHE A 71 4.35 -7.95 9.93
N SER A 72 4.17 -8.27 11.22
CA SER A 72 3.06 -9.08 11.69
C SER A 72 2.49 -8.48 12.98
N LYS A 73 1.23 -8.03 12.94
CA LYS A 73 0.55 -7.44 14.09
C LYS A 73 -0.86 -7.98 14.24
N LYS A 74 -1.13 -8.56 15.42
CA LYS A 74 -2.47 -8.95 15.85
C LYS A 74 -3.09 -7.82 16.68
N LEU A 75 -4.23 -7.34 16.22
CA LEU A 75 -5.07 -6.36 16.91
C LEU A 75 -6.28 -7.10 17.45
N ASN A 76 -6.45 -7.10 18.77
CA ASN A 76 -7.67 -7.60 19.38
C ASN A 76 -8.68 -6.46 19.41
N LEU A 77 -9.82 -6.67 18.78
CA LEU A 77 -10.95 -5.75 18.86
C LEU A 77 -11.63 -6.06 20.19
N LYS A 78 -11.62 -5.10 21.13
CA LYS A 78 -12.39 -5.24 22.37
C LYS A 78 -13.88 -5.14 22.02
N ASP A 79 -14.66 -6.01 22.65
CA ASP A 79 -16.13 -5.92 22.66
C ASP A 79 -16.60 -4.60 23.30
#